data_AF-A0A6N1MM67-F1
#
_entry.id   AF-A0A6N1MM67-F1
#
_cell.length_a   1.000
_cell.length_b   1.000
_cell.length_c   1.000
_cell.angle_alpha   90.00
_cell.angle_beta   90.00
_cell.angle_gamma   90.00
#
_symmetry.space_group_name_H-M   'P 1'
#
loop_
_entity.id
_entity.type
_entity.pdbx_description
1 polymer ?
#
loop_
_entity_poly.entity_id
_entity_poly.type
_entity_poly.pdbx_seq_one_letter_code
_entity_poly.pdbx_strand_id
1 'polypeptide(L)' 'MDIKQARTFLNKTGHAGVIRILNAAPKDPQCLYYVDEHSEHTNTQGFYADKFIVGVHKKHTHYKLSDLKKLVLWEK' A
#
# COMPACT_ATOMS: atom_id res chain seq x y z
N MET A 1 -6.80 -3.34 -11.49
CA MET A 1 -7.30 -2.14 -12.21
C MET A 1 -7.27 -2.42 -13.70
N ASP A 2 -8.35 -2.09 -14.41
CA ASP A 2 -8.39 -2.19 -15.88
C ASP A 2 -8.10 -0.84 -16.57
N ILE A 3 -7.83 -0.86 -17.89
CA ILE A 3 -7.52 0.34 -18.69
C ILE A 3 -8.68 1.35 -18.71
N LYS A 4 -9.94 0.91 -18.62
CA LYS A 4 -11.10 1.80 -18.61
C LYS A 4 -11.14 2.59 -17.30
N GLN A 5 -10.89 1.93 -16.17
CA GLN A 5 -10.81 2.59 -14.86
C GLN A 5 -9.66 3.60 -14.80
N ALA A 6 -8.47 3.25 -15.34
CA ALA A 6 -7.35 4.19 -15.42
C ALA A 6 -7.68 5.43 -16.27
N ARG A 7 -8.42 5.25 -17.37
CA ARG A 7 -8.88 6.37 -18.21
C ARG A 7 -9.90 7.26 -17.49
N THR A 8 -10.86 6.68 -16.78
CA THR A 8 -11.81 7.43 -15.96
C THR A 8 -11.08 8.23 -14.87
N PHE A 9 -10.09 7.63 -14.22
CA PHE A 9 -9.26 8.30 -13.21
C PHE A 9 -8.47 9.46 -13.83
N LEU A 10 -7.82 9.27 -14.97
CA LEU A 10 -7.11 10.34 -15.69
C LEU A 10 -8.04 11.50 -16.03
N ASN A 11 -9.26 11.23 -16.49
CA ASN A 11 -10.24 12.26 -16.82
C ASN A 11 -10.70 13.04 -15.58
N LYS A 12 -10.85 12.38 -14.42
CA LYS A 12 -11.25 13.01 -13.16
C LYS A 12 -10.11 13.84 -12.54
N THR A 13 -8.90 13.28 -12.52
CA THR A 13 -7.74 13.84 -11.81
C THR A 13 -6.95 14.83 -12.68
N GLY A 14 -7.07 14.73 -14.00
CA GLY A 14 -6.32 15.52 -14.97
C GLY A 14 -4.86 15.07 -15.11
N HIS A 15 -4.25 15.40 -16.25
CA HIS A 15 -2.87 15.00 -16.58
C HIS A 15 -1.86 15.46 -15.52
N ALA A 16 -1.93 16.73 -15.09
CA ALA A 16 -1.01 17.27 -14.10
C ALA A 16 -1.12 16.56 -12.74
N GLY A 17 -2.34 16.18 -12.34
CA GLY A 17 -2.56 15.42 -11.10
C GLY A 17 -2.00 14.00 -11.18
N VAL A 18 -2.19 13.32 -12.31
CA VAL A 18 -1.59 11.99 -12.53
C VAL A 18 -0.05 12.06 -12.51
N ILE A 19 0.56 13.07 -13.13
CA ILE A 19 2.02 13.26 -13.08
C ILE A 19 2.51 13.46 -11.64
N ARG A 20 1.80 14.26 -10.83
CA ARG A 20 2.14 14.44 -9.41
C ARG A 20 2.08 13.12 -8.63
N ILE A 21 1.06 12.31 -8.86
CA ILE A 21 0.90 11.01 -8.22
C ILE A 21 2.06 10.07 -8.62
N LEU A 22 2.40 10.00 -9.91
CA LEU A 22 3.51 9.17 -10.38
C LEU A 22 4.86 9.62 -9.82
N ASN A 23 5.08 10.93 -9.66
CA ASN A 23 6.30 11.46 -9.06
C ASN A 23 6.40 11.19 -7.56
N ALA A 24 5.26 11.09 -6.86
CA ALA A 24 5.19 10.79 -5.43
C ALA A 24 5.20 9.28 -5.13
N ALA A 25 4.94 8.43 -6.12
CA ALA A 25 4.91 6.99 -5.95
C ALA A 25 6.27 6.45 -5.49
N PRO A 26 6.29 5.43 -4.60
CA PRO A 26 7.51 4.71 -4.30
C PRO A 26 8.14 4.10 -5.56
N LYS A 27 9.47 4.03 -5.59
CA LYS A 27 10.25 3.66 -6.79
C LYS A 27 11.00 2.34 -6.67
N ASP A 28 10.61 1.48 -5.74
CA ASP A 28 11.25 0.16 -5.62
C ASP A 28 10.95 -0.67 -6.89
N PRO A 29 11.96 -1.03 -7.69
CA PRO A 29 11.76 -1.74 -8.95
C PRO A 29 11.29 -3.19 -8.75
N GLN A 30 11.36 -3.74 -7.53
CA GLN A 30 10.89 -5.09 -7.24
C GLN A 30 9.41 -5.16 -6.87
N CYS A 31 8.74 -4.02 -6.70
CA CYS A 31 7.35 -3.93 -6.28
C CYS A 31 6.47 -3.30 -7.37
N LEU A 32 5.27 -3.82 -7.56
CA LEU A 32 4.24 -3.16 -8.36
C LEU A 32 3.34 -2.36 -7.42
N TYR A 33 3.31 -1.04 -7.59
CA TYR A 33 2.49 -0.14 -6.80
C TYR A 33 1.19 0.21 -7.52
N TYR A 34 0.10 0.20 -6.76
CA TYR A 34 -1.22 0.62 -7.20
C TYR A 34 -1.64 1.87 -6.42
N VAL A 35 -2.40 2.73 -7.08
CA VAL A 35 -2.99 3.91 -6.46
C VAL A 35 -4.29 3.49 -5.77
N ASP A 36 -4.45 3.92 -4.52
CA ASP A 36 -5.63 3.63 -3.70
C ASP A 36 -6.47 4.90 -3.49
N GLU A 37 -6.69 5.30 -2.24
CA GLU A 37 -7.49 6.45 -1.87
C GLU A 37 -6.63 7.69 -1.55
N HIS A 38 -7.20 8.86 -1.79
CA HIS A 38 -6.65 10.13 -1.29
C HIS A 38 -7.12 10.35 0.13
N SER A 39 -6.19 10.53 1.07
CA SER A 39 -6.53 10.84 2.45
C SER A 39 -6.74 12.35 2.60
N GLU A 40 -7.96 12.78 2.91
CA GLU A 40 -8.24 14.19 3.22
C GLU A 40 -7.55 14.66 4.50
N HIS A 41 -7.31 13.76 5.46
CA HIS A 41 -6.70 14.09 6.75
C HIS A 41 -5.22 14.46 6.64
N THR A 42 -4.48 13.73 5.80
CA THR A 42 -3.05 14.00 5.58
C THR A 42 -2.79 14.73 4.27
N ASN A 43 -3.82 14.90 3.44
CA ASN A 43 -3.76 15.44 2.08
C ASN A 43 -2.73 14.71 1.19
N THR A 44 -2.67 13.37 1.32
CA THR A 44 -1.72 12.53 0.57
C THR A 44 -2.42 11.41 -0.19
N GLN A 45 -1.79 10.99 -1.31
CA GLN A 45 -2.23 9.84 -2.09
C GLN A 45 -1.71 8.54 -1.45
N GLY A 46 -2.60 7.60 -1.17
CA GLY A 46 -2.26 6.25 -0.73
C GLY A 46 -1.77 5.36 -1.88
N PHE A 47 -0.80 4.49 -1.58
CA PHE A 47 -0.29 3.46 -2.48
C PHE A 47 -0.20 2.12 -1.76
N TYR A 48 -0.52 1.02 -2.45
CA TYR A 48 -0.27 -0.35 -1.97
C TYR A 48 0.58 -1.12 -2.98
N ALA A 49 1.42 -2.05 -2.50
CA ALA A 49 2.28 -2.88 -3.34
C ALA A 49 1.79 -4.33 -3.42
N ASP A 50 1.95 -4.96 -4.59
CA ASP A 50 1.62 -6.37 -4.83
C ASP A 50 2.33 -7.37 -3.91
N LYS A 51 3.53 -7.03 -3.43
CA LYS A 51 4.35 -7.85 -2.53
C LYS A 51 4.21 -7.49 -1.05
N PHE A 52 3.28 -6.61 -0.70
CA PHE A 52 3.11 -6.17 0.69
C PHE A 52 2.21 -7.14 1.47
N ILE A 53 2.79 -8.07 2.24
CA ILE A 53 2.05 -8.79 3.29
C ILE A 53 2.42 -8.20 4.65
N VAL A 54 1.51 -7.45 5.30
CA VAL A 54 1.42 -7.41 6.78
C VAL A 54 0.00 -7.07 7.26
N GLY A 55 -0.59 -7.92 8.11
CA GLY A 55 -1.78 -7.71 8.98
C GLY A 55 -2.75 -6.57 8.62
N VAL A 56 -3.76 -6.88 7.81
CA VAL A 56 -4.53 -5.91 7.01
C VAL A 56 -5.28 -4.81 7.79
N HIS A 57 -5.70 -4.94 9.06
CA HIS A 57 -6.51 -3.87 9.72
C HIS A 57 -6.24 -3.56 11.21
N LYS A 58 -5.29 -4.19 11.92
CA LYS A 58 -5.13 -3.97 13.39
C LYS A 58 -3.70 -4.20 13.90
N LYS A 59 -2.92 -3.14 14.11
CA LYS A 59 -1.52 -3.25 14.61
C LYS A 59 -1.38 -3.90 16.00
N HIS A 60 -2.44 -3.90 16.82
CA HIS A 60 -2.41 -4.42 18.20
C HIS A 60 -2.72 -5.93 18.30
N THR A 61 -3.01 -6.61 17.19
CA THR A 61 -3.47 -8.02 17.20
C THR A 61 -2.51 -8.98 16.49
N HIS A 62 -1.29 -8.55 16.16
CA HIS A 62 -0.35 -9.37 15.38
C HIS A 62 0.96 -9.55 16.13
N TYR A 63 1.40 -10.81 16.24
CA TYR A 63 2.63 -11.20 16.90
C TYR A 63 3.75 -11.40 15.87
N LYS A 64 4.98 -11.03 16.23
CA LYS A 64 6.14 -11.36 15.40
C LYS A 64 6.35 -12.88 15.45
N LEU A 65 6.63 -13.48 14.29
CA LEU A 65 6.92 -14.93 14.21
C LEU A 65 8.10 -15.34 15.10
N SER A 66 9.07 -14.44 15.31
CA SER A 66 10.18 -14.65 16.24
C SER A 66 9.74 -14.83 17.69
N ASP A 67 8.68 -14.15 18.11
CA ASP A 67 8.23 -14.15 19.50
C ASP A 67 7.38 -15.39 19.78
N LEU A 68 6.53 -15.81 18.83
CA LEU A 68 5.82 -17.09 18.87
C LEU A 68 6.78 -18.28 18.93
N LYS A 69 7.87 -18.22 18.15
CA LYS A 69 8.89 -19.27 18.13
C LYS A 69 9.63 -19.41 19.47
N LYS A 70 9.86 -18.29 20.18
CA LYS A 70 10.45 -18.30 21.52
C LYS A 70 9.53 -18.94 22.56
N LEU A 71 8.22 -18.68 22.50
CA LEU A 71 7.26 -19.26 23.44
C LEU A 71 7.15 -20.78 23.31
N VAL A 72 7.00 -21.30 22.10
CA VAL A 72 6.88 -22.76 21.85
C VAL A 72 8.16 -23.52 22.23
N LEU A 73 9.33 -22.88 22.13
CA LEU A 73 10.61 -23.50 22.48
C LEU A 73 10.94 -23.42 23.98
N TRP A 74 10.21 -22.60 24.77
CA TRP A 74 10.41 -22.46 26.21
C TRP A 74 9.54 -23.43 27.04
N GLU A 75 8.51 -24.03 26.43
CA GLU A 75 7.67 -25.07 27.06
C GLU A 75 8.21 -26.51 26.85
N LYS A 76 9.50 -26.67 26.52
CA LYS A 76 10.20 -27.96 26.47
C LYS A 76 11.25 -28.09 27.57
#